data_AF-A0A661IGM2-F1
#
_entry.id   AF-A0A661IGM2-F1
#
_cell.length_a   1.000
_cell.length_b   1.000
_cell.length_c   1.000
_cell.angle_alpha   90.00
_cell.angle_beta   90.00
_cell.angle_gamma   90.00
#
_symmetry.space_group_name_H-M   'P 1'
#
loop_
_entity.id
_entity.type
_entity.pdbx_description
1 polymer ?
#
loop_
_entity_poly.entity_id
_entity_poly.type
_entity_poly.pdbx_seq_one_letter_code
_entity_poly.pdbx_strand_id
1 'polypeptide(L)'
;ILHYLVQAKGTDPKGEWVDFRKLPGGEPYYPVFKGRVIYPFLRLFGKEPERFLQIGEALGGRPLDMGDAAMAFRAFPRVEVAFGIWRGDEEFPPEGFVLFDPTVTDYLSTEDAIWTCHELLARLKASV
;
A
#
# COMPACT_ATOMS: atom_id res chain seq x y z
N ILE A 1 12.07 9.18 -6.37
CA ILE A 1 12.91 8.55 -7.43
C ILE A 1 14.39 8.54 -7.04
N LEU A 2 15.00 9.66 -6.64
CA LEU A 2 16.45 9.72 -6.35
C LEU A 2 16.89 8.76 -5.23
N HIS A 3 16.16 8.68 -4.11
CA HIS A 3 16.51 7.79 -3.00
C HIS A 3 16.54 6.32 -3.41
N TYR A 4 15.58 5.86 -4.22
CA TYR A 4 15.58 4.50 -4.76
C TYR A 4 16.87 4.18 -5.52
N LEU A 5 17.32 5.09 -6.41
CA LEU A 5 18.52 4.89 -7.22
C LEU A 5 19.82 4.90 -6.39
N VAL A 6 19.86 5.68 -5.30
CA VAL A 6 21.03 5.79 -4.43
C VAL A 6 21.09 4.64 -3.41
N GLN A 7 19.94 4.18 -2.93
CA GLN A 7 19.83 3.22 -1.83
C GLN A 7 19.71 1.76 -2.31
N ALA A 8 19.20 1.53 -3.53
CA ALA A 8 18.90 0.19 -4.03
C ALA A 8 20.09 -0.76 -3.89
N LYS A 9 19.95 -1.74 -2.99
CA LYS A 9 20.98 -2.77 -2.76
C LYS A 9 20.94 -3.93 -3.75
N GLY A 10 19.88 -4.03 -4.56
CA GLY A 10 19.68 -5.15 -5.48
C GLY A 10 19.27 -6.46 -4.79
N THR A 11 18.72 -6.39 -3.57
CA THR A 11 18.09 -7.52 -2.87
C THR A 11 16.82 -7.97 -3.60
N ASP A 12 16.65 -9.26 -3.86
CA ASP A 12 15.39 -9.76 -4.44
C ASP A 12 14.26 -9.72 -3.39
N PRO A 13 13.02 -9.33 -3.77
CA PRO A 13 11.87 -9.43 -2.87
C PRO A 13 11.69 -10.85 -2.35
N LYS A 14 11.34 -11.00 -1.07
CA LYS A 14 11.09 -12.30 -0.45
C LYS A 14 9.74 -12.90 -0.85
N GLY A 15 8.81 -12.09 -1.37
CA GLY A 15 7.44 -12.49 -1.66
C GLY A 15 6.58 -12.61 -0.41
N GLU A 16 7.01 -11.99 0.70
CA GLU A 16 6.28 -11.95 1.97
C GLU A 16 5.58 -10.61 2.13
N TRP A 17 4.53 -10.56 2.95
CA TRP A 17 3.82 -9.32 3.26
C TRP A 17 3.96 -8.96 4.73
N VAL A 18 4.48 -7.76 5.00
CA VAL A 18 4.59 -7.18 6.33
C VAL A 18 3.84 -5.85 6.42
N ASP A 19 3.22 -5.63 7.57
CA ASP A 19 2.59 -4.35 7.90
C ASP A 19 3.65 -3.25 8.05
N PHE A 20 3.28 -2.01 7.71
CA PHE A 20 4.12 -0.82 7.90
C PHE A 20 4.77 -0.76 9.29
N ARG A 21 4.04 -1.15 10.34
CA ARG A 21 4.51 -1.21 11.73
C ARG A 21 5.77 -2.05 11.93
N LYS A 22 5.96 -3.09 11.11
CA LYS A 22 7.13 -3.98 11.17
C LYS A 22 8.37 -3.38 10.49
N LEU A 23 8.23 -2.26 9.77
CA LEU A 23 9.37 -1.55 9.19
C LEU A 23 10.15 -0.79 10.28
N PRO A 24 11.45 -0.54 10.10
CA PRO A 24 12.24 0.25 11.04
C PRO A 24 11.62 1.62 11.29
N GLY A 25 11.26 1.90 12.54
CA GLY A 25 10.56 3.15 12.91
C GLY A 25 9.11 3.23 12.42
N GLY A 26 8.52 2.14 11.94
CA GLY A 26 7.15 2.09 11.43
C GLY A 26 6.10 2.29 12.53
N GLU A 27 6.21 1.56 13.64
CA GLU A 27 5.27 1.64 14.78
C GLU A 27 5.05 3.09 15.29
N PRO A 28 6.08 3.89 15.63
CA PRO A 28 5.87 5.26 16.10
C PRO A 28 5.28 6.19 15.04
N TYR A 29 5.49 5.91 13.74
CA TYR A 29 4.94 6.70 12.63
C TYR A 29 3.59 6.17 12.12
N TYR A 30 3.09 5.05 12.64
CA TYR A 30 1.87 4.42 12.16
C TYR A 30 0.63 5.34 12.21
N PRO A 31 0.42 6.19 13.26
CA PRO A 31 -0.69 7.14 13.25
C PRO A 31 -0.64 8.13 12.07
N VAL A 32 0.57 8.60 11.71
CA VAL A 32 0.79 9.49 10.56
C VAL A 32 0.50 8.75 9.26
N PHE A 33 1.00 7.53 9.13
CA PHE A 33 0.75 6.68 7.96
C PHE A 33 -0.75 6.42 7.75
N LYS A 34 -1.48 6.06 8.81
CA LYS A 34 -2.94 5.89 8.73
C LYS A 34 -3.65 7.15 8.24
N GLY A 35 -3.29 8.31 8.80
CA GLY A 35 -3.90 9.59 8.41
C GLY A 35 -3.63 9.99 6.96
N ARG A 36 -2.44 9.68 6.43
CA ARG A 36 -2.01 10.08 5.08
C ARG A 36 -2.36 9.07 3.99
N VAL A 37 -2.52 7.79 4.34
CA VAL A 37 -2.66 6.71 3.36
C VAL A 37 -3.95 5.92 3.60
N ILE A 38 -4.09 5.26 4.76
CA ILE A 38 -5.19 4.32 5.01
C ILE A 38 -6.55 5.02 5.04
N TYR A 39 -6.71 6.12 5.81
CA TYR A 39 -8.01 6.80 5.89
C TYR A 39 -8.43 7.45 4.56
N PRO A 40 -7.54 8.14 3.82
CA PRO A 40 -7.85 8.58 2.46
C PRO A 40 -8.24 7.44 1.51
N PHE A 41 -7.54 6.30 1.57
CA PHE A 41 -7.86 5.11 0.77
C PHE A 41 -9.26 4.57 1.09
N LEU A 42 -9.59 4.40 2.38
CA LEU A 42 -10.92 3.99 2.81
C LEU A 42 -12.02 5.00 2.44
N ARG A 43 -11.73 6.31 2.43
CA ARG A 43 -12.69 7.31 1.96
C ARG A 43 -13.03 7.17 0.47
N LEU A 44 -12.08 6.70 -0.34
CA LEU A 44 -12.30 6.49 -1.78
C LEU A 44 -13.04 5.18 -2.06
N PHE A 45 -12.69 4.11 -1.35
CA PHE A 45 -13.08 2.75 -1.75
C PHE A 45 -13.76 1.92 -0.66
N GLY A 46 -13.80 2.39 0.58
CA GLY A 46 -14.30 1.60 1.72
C GLY A 46 -15.78 1.21 1.62
N LYS A 47 -16.58 1.96 0.86
CA LYS A 47 -18.00 1.62 0.59
C LYS A 47 -18.19 0.66 -0.59
N GLU A 48 -17.27 0.67 -1.54
CA GLU A 48 -17.35 -0.08 -2.80
C GLU A 48 -15.99 -0.73 -3.11
N PRO A 49 -15.56 -1.76 -2.35
CA PRO A 49 -14.25 -2.39 -2.54
C PRO A 49 -14.05 -2.98 -3.94
N GLU A 50 -15.13 -3.37 -4.63
CA GLU A 50 -15.10 -3.85 -6.02
C GLU A 50 -14.62 -2.77 -6.99
N ARG A 51 -14.98 -1.51 -6.74
CA ARG A 51 -14.52 -0.38 -7.56
C ARG A 51 -13.01 -0.19 -7.43
N PHE A 52 -12.45 -0.47 -6.25
CA PHE A 52 -11.01 -0.50 -6.07
C PHE A 52 -10.40 -1.54 -7.01
N LEU A 53 -10.87 -2.79 -7.00
CA LEU A 53 -10.36 -3.86 -7.87
C LEU A 53 -10.36 -3.47 -9.35
N GLN A 54 -11.48 -2.96 -9.85
CA GLN A 54 -11.60 -2.55 -11.26
C GLN A 54 -10.61 -1.45 -11.64
N ILE A 55 -10.49 -0.41 -10.82
CA ILE A 55 -9.62 0.73 -11.10
C ILE A 55 -8.15 0.33 -10.98
N GLY A 56 -7.78 -0.43 -9.95
CA GLY A 56 -6.38 -0.81 -9.79
C GLY A 56 -5.92 -1.82 -10.83
N GLU A 57 -6.78 -2.73 -11.31
CA GLU A 57 -6.45 -3.60 -12.45
C GLU A 57 -6.13 -2.77 -13.70
N ALA A 58 -6.95 -1.73 -13.99
CA ALA A 58 -6.70 -0.81 -15.10
C ALA A 58 -5.37 -0.02 -14.95
N LEU A 59 -4.88 0.16 -13.71
CA LEU A 59 -3.59 0.77 -13.40
C LEU A 59 -2.42 -0.23 -13.34
N GLY A 60 -2.64 -1.48 -13.76
CA GLY A 60 -1.62 -2.53 -13.75
C GLY A 60 -1.39 -3.16 -12.38
N GLY A 61 -2.33 -2.98 -11.45
CA GLY A 61 -2.37 -3.70 -10.19
C GLY A 61 -2.66 -5.18 -10.39
N ARG A 62 -2.08 -6.02 -9.52
CA ARG A 62 -2.28 -7.47 -9.51
C ARG A 62 -3.16 -7.86 -8.33
N PRO A 63 -4.27 -8.60 -8.52
CA PRO A 63 -5.12 -9.03 -7.42
C PRO A 63 -4.36 -9.92 -6.43
N LEU A 64 -4.74 -9.81 -5.16
CA LEU A 64 -4.23 -10.65 -4.07
C LEU A 64 -5.38 -11.39 -3.41
N ASP A 65 -5.13 -12.64 -3.02
CA ASP A 65 -6.09 -13.48 -2.30
C ASP A 65 -6.01 -13.21 -0.79
N MET A 66 -6.41 -11.99 -0.39
CA MET A 66 -6.50 -11.54 1.00
C MET A 66 -7.46 -10.37 1.13
N GLY A 67 -8.10 -10.21 2.30
CA GLY A 67 -9.13 -9.20 2.45
C GLY A 67 -10.36 -9.48 1.58
N ASP A 68 -11.31 -8.54 1.57
CA ASP A 68 -12.44 -8.56 0.64
C ASP A 68 -12.07 -7.96 -0.72
N ALA A 69 -11.09 -7.06 -0.74
CA ALA A 69 -10.50 -6.52 -1.95
C ALA A 69 -9.05 -6.12 -1.71
N ALA A 70 -8.09 -6.75 -2.38
CA ALA A 70 -6.68 -6.42 -2.29
C ALA A 70 -5.96 -6.47 -3.63
N MET A 71 -5.03 -5.55 -3.83
CA MET A 71 -4.14 -5.51 -5.00
C MET A 71 -2.74 -5.07 -4.65
N ALA A 72 -1.76 -5.72 -5.30
CA ALA A 72 -0.37 -5.32 -5.30
C ALA A 72 -0.07 -4.40 -6.48
N PHE A 73 0.64 -3.30 -6.21
CA PHE A 73 1.13 -2.36 -7.21
C PHE A 73 2.65 -2.32 -7.18
N ARG A 74 3.27 -2.41 -8.36
CA ARG A 74 4.72 -2.26 -8.49
C ARG A 74 5.08 -0.78 -8.58
N ALA A 75 5.49 -0.20 -7.45
CA ALA A 75 5.92 1.20 -7.38
C ALA A 75 7.29 1.42 -8.04
N PHE A 76 8.20 0.46 -7.87
CA PHE A 76 9.53 0.40 -8.49
C PHE A 76 9.84 -1.06 -8.85
N PRO A 77 10.87 -1.34 -9.69
CA PRO A 77 11.15 -2.72 -10.15
C PRO A 77 11.22 -3.79 -9.07
N ARG A 78 11.63 -3.42 -7.84
CA ARG A 78 11.78 -4.31 -6.68
C ARG A 78 11.01 -3.86 -5.45
N VAL A 79 10.05 -2.95 -5.62
CA VAL A 79 9.19 -2.46 -4.54
C VAL A 79 7.75 -2.61 -4.97
N GLU A 80 7.08 -3.60 -4.39
CA GLU A 80 5.64 -3.78 -4.49
C GLU A 80 4.96 -3.32 -3.20
N VAL A 81 3.79 -2.71 -3.35
CA VAL A 81 2.95 -2.25 -2.25
C VAL A 81 1.57 -2.85 -2.43
N ALA A 82 1.09 -3.57 -1.43
CA ALA A 82 -0.27 -4.10 -1.42
C ALA A 82 -1.19 -3.12 -0.71
N PHE A 83 -2.30 -2.75 -1.35
CA PHE A 83 -3.42 -2.06 -0.72
C PHE A 83 -4.57 -3.05 -0.60
N GLY A 84 -5.31 -3.03 0.50
CA GLY A 84 -6.51 -3.83 0.62
C GLY A 84 -7.49 -3.36 1.67
N ILE A 85 -8.71 -3.89 1.57
CA ILE A 85 -9.89 -3.53 2.37
C ILE A 85 -10.48 -4.81 2.95
N TRP A 86 -10.76 -4.78 4.25
CA TRP A 86 -11.75 -5.61 4.90
C TRP A 86 -13.07 -4.83 4.91
N ARG A 87 -14.10 -5.41 4.32
CA ARG A 87 -15.44 -4.82 4.25
C ARG A 87 -16.00 -4.71 5.66
N GLY A 88 -16.58 -3.56 5.97
CA GLY A 88 -17.34 -3.38 7.20
C GLY A 88 -18.72 -4.02 7.08
N ASP A 89 -19.31 -4.37 8.21
CA ASP A 89 -20.67 -4.88 8.31
C ASP A 89 -21.54 -3.91 9.12
N GLU A 90 -22.68 -4.39 9.62
CA GLU A 90 -23.60 -3.58 10.44
C GLU A 90 -23.00 -3.18 11.80
N GLU A 91 -22.01 -3.92 12.29
CA GLU A 91 -21.40 -3.75 13.60
C GLU A 91 -20.06 -2.99 13.53
N PHE A 92 -19.29 -3.20 12.45
CA PHE A 92 -17.93 -2.66 12.29
C PHE A 92 -17.74 -1.87 10.99
N PRO A 93 -17.08 -0.68 11.03
CA PRO A 93 -16.75 0.05 9.81
C PRO A 93 -15.68 -0.70 8.98
N PRO A 94 -15.56 -0.41 7.67
CA PRO A 94 -14.52 -1.01 6.85
C PRO A 94 -13.12 -0.65 7.33
N GLU A 95 -12.21 -1.63 7.28
CA GLU A 95 -10.81 -1.47 7.65
C GLU A 95 -9.92 -1.57 6.42
N GLY A 96 -8.86 -0.75 6.37
CA GLY A 96 -7.93 -0.69 5.26
C GLY A 96 -6.54 -1.07 5.74
N PHE A 97 -5.81 -1.79 4.91
CA PHE A 97 -4.43 -2.18 5.18
C PHE A 97 -3.53 -1.87 4.00
N VAL A 98 -2.25 -1.65 4.32
CA VAL A 98 -1.18 -1.52 3.33
C VAL A 98 -0.01 -2.38 3.78
N LEU A 99 0.43 -3.26 2.90
CA LEU A 99 1.52 -4.21 3.17
C LEU A 99 2.67 -4.00 2.19
N PHE A 100 3.86 -4.42 2.62
CA PHE A 100 5.10 -4.31 1.88
C PHE A 100 5.85 -5.63 1.92
N ASP A 101 6.75 -5.85 0.97
CA ASP A 101 7.81 -6.83 1.16
C ASP A 101 8.81 -6.31 2.20
N PRO A 102 9.30 -7.12 3.15
CA PRO A 102 10.26 -6.66 4.17
C PRO A 102 11.55 -6.08 3.57
N THR A 103 11.92 -6.48 2.34
CA THR A 103 13.07 -5.94 1.61
C THR A 103 12.88 -4.49 1.15
N VAL A 104 11.69 -3.90 1.30
CA VAL A 104 11.43 -2.48 0.96
C VAL A 104 12.44 -1.53 1.62
N THR A 105 12.95 -1.89 2.78
CA THR A 105 13.93 -1.09 3.54
C THR A 105 15.31 -1.02 2.89
N ASP A 106 15.61 -1.93 1.96
CA ASP A 106 16.81 -1.88 1.11
C ASP A 106 16.66 -0.90 -0.06
N TYR A 107 15.49 -0.30 -0.23
CA TYR A 107 15.14 0.57 -1.35
C TYR A 107 14.61 1.93 -0.93
N LEU A 108 13.83 1.97 0.15
CA LEU A 108 13.13 3.15 0.62
C LEU A 108 13.30 3.30 2.13
N SER A 109 13.46 4.54 2.58
CA SER A 109 13.24 4.87 3.99
C SER A 109 11.76 4.69 4.36
N THR A 110 11.45 4.61 5.65
CA THR A 110 10.05 4.57 6.14
C THR A 110 9.25 5.80 5.70
N GLU A 111 9.90 6.97 5.60
CA GLU A 111 9.28 8.19 5.06
C GLU A 111 9.01 8.06 3.56
N ASP A 112 9.97 7.58 2.78
CA ASP A 112 9.79 7.35 1.35
C ASP A 112 8.72 6.29 1.05
N ALA A 113 8.55 5.29 1.94
CA ALA A 113 7.48 4.32 1.84
C ALA A 113 6.10 4.99 2.01
N ILE A 114 5.95 5.92 2.97
CA ILE A 114 4.72 6.72 3.13
C ILE A 114 4.44 7.52 1.85
N TRP A 115 5.44 8.23 1.31
CA TRP A 115 5.29 9.02 0.09
C TRP A 115 4.98 8.15 -1.13
N THR A 116 5.60 6.98 -1.24
CA THR A 116 5.30 6.03 -2.31
C THR A 116 3.84 5.58 -2.27
N CYS A 117 3.32 5.27 -1.09
CA CYS A 117 1.90 4.94 -0.91
C CYS A 117 0.99 6.13 -1.23
N HIS A 118 1.38 7.35 -0.85
CA HIS A 118 0.64 8.56 -1.17
C HIS A 118 0.53 8.79 -2.69
N GLU A 119 1.62 8.60 -3.44
CA GLU A 119 1.62 8.73 -4.90
C GLU A 119 0.79 7.64 -5.59
N LEU A 120 0.86 6.40 -5.11
CA LEU A 120 -0.02 5.32 -5.61
C LEU A 120 -1.50 5.64 -5.37
N LEU A 121 -1.82 6.14 -4.18
CA LEU A 121 -3.17 6.58 -3.85
C LEU A 121 -3.63 7.76 -4.71
N ALA A 122 -2.75 8.73 -5.00
CA ALA A 122 -3.07 9.84 -5.88
C ALA A 122 -3.40 9.37 -7.31
N ARG A 123 -2.68 8.37 -7.82
CA ARG A 123 -2.97 7.73 -9.11
C ARG A 123 -4.31 6.99 -9.11
N LEU A 124 -4.60 6.24 -8.05
CA LEU A 124 -5.91 5.60 -7.86
C LEU A 124 -7.02 6.65 -7.88
N LYS A 125 -6.87 7.73 -7.09
CA LYS A 125 -7.84 8.82 -7.03
C LYS A 125 -8.07 9.52 -8.38
N ALA A 126 -7.03 9.68 -9.19
CA ALA A 126 -7.16 10.29 -10.52
C ALA A 126 -7.92 9.42 -11.53
N SER A 127 -8.18 8.16 -11.19
CA SER A 127 -8.83 7.15 -12.04
C SER A 127 -10.23 6.76 -11.54
N VAL A 128 -10.73 7.46 -10.51
CA VAL A 128 -12.06 7.32 -9.88
C VAL A 128 -13.01 8.30 -10.53
#